data_AF-A0A285INT7-F1
#
_entry.id   AF-A0A285INT7-F1
#
_cell.length_a   1.000
_cell.length_b   1.000
_cell.length_c   1.000
_cell.angle_alpha   90.00
_cell.angle_beta   90.00
_cell.angle_gamma   90.00
#
_symmetry.space_group_name_H-M   'P 1'
#
loop_
_entity.id
_entity.type
_entity.pdbx_description
1 polymer ?
#
loop_
_entity_poly.entity_id
_entity_poly.type
_entity_poly.pdbx_seq_one_letter_code
_entity_poly.pdbx_strand_id
1 'polypeptide(L)'
;MLEPDFHHDRSPSDLIAWARTADVDAELARLPGFSIWGRDPETLGTGDEGYDLDGYDVSHFGEPELLVILPRPEPWTAFAYLNPYGVWGTPGDLLLAAARRWHERYGAAPTTIGLAIGFTVPRPPAGLADAERLAVEHVAIAGLTAGTTTRAYARALLELDRWCLYERP
;
A
#
# COMPACT_ATOMS: atom_id res chain seq x y z
N MET A 1 16.49 18.00 -16.98
CA MET A 1 15.85 16.86 -16.29
C MET A 1 15.88 17.19 -14.82
N LEU A 2 14.72 17.33 -14.19
CA LEU A 2 14.64 17.31 -12.73
C LEU A 2 14.91 15.86 -12.32
N GLU A 3 15.91 15.63 -11.46
CA GLU A 3 16.06 14.32 -10.84
C GLU A 3 14.77 14.04 -10.04
N PRO A 4 14.15 12.86 -10.18
CA PRO A 4 13.02 12.51 -9.34
C PRO A 4 13.50 12.52 -7.89
N ASP A 5 12.91 13.41 -7.09
CA ASP A 5 13.24 13.52 -5.67
C ASP A 5 12.51 12.39 -4.94
N PHE A 6 13.27 11.34 -4.60
CA PHE A 6 12.80 10.22 -3.79
C PHE A 6 12.90 10.51 -2.29
N HIS A 7 13.25 11.74 -1.92
CA HIS A 7 13.28 12.17 -0.53
C HIS A 7 11.93 12.72 -0.11
N HIS A 8 11.73 12.76 1.20
CA HIS A 8 10.61 13.44 1.80
C HIS A 8 11.01 14.87 2.15
N ASP A 9 10.07 15.81 2.05
CA ASP A 9 10.26 17.20 2.48
C ASP A 9 10.42 17.33 4.01
N ARG A 10 10.09 16.27 4.75
CA ARG A 10 10.17 16.18 6.22
C ARG A 10 11.22 15.18 6.65
N SER A 11 11.81 15.40 7.83
CA SER A 11 12.76 14.44 8.38
C SER A 11 12.06 13.09 8.69
N PRO A 12 12.76 11.94 8.61
CA PRO A 12 12.17 10.66 8.97
C PRO A 12 11.56 10.63 10.38
N SER A 13 12.17 11.33 11.33
CA SER A 13 11.65 11.44 12.70
C SER A 13 10.30 12.15 12.76
N ASP A 14 10.14 13.24 12.01
CA ASP A 14 8.88 14.01 11.97
C ASP A 14 7.77 13.21 11.28
N LEU A 15 8.12 12.50 10.20
CA LEU A 15 7.21 11.58 9.50
C LEU A 15 6.71 10.48 10.41
N ILE A 16 7.63 9.83 11.13
CA ILE A 16 7.30 8.76 12.08
C ILE A 16 6.43 9.30 13.22
N ALA A 17 6.73 10.50 13.74
CA ALA A 17 5.94 11.12 14.79
C ALA A 17 4.51 11.43 14.32
N TRP A 18 4.37 12.00 13.12
CA TRP A 18 3.07 12.28 12.51
C TRP A 18 2.29 10.98 12.24
N ALA A 19 2.92 9.96 11.66
CA ALA A 19 2.27 8.70 11.29
C ALA A 19 1.68 7.96 12.51
N ARG A 20 2.30 8.11 13.68
CA ARG A 20 1.80 7.55 14.95
C ARG A 20 0.48 8.17 15.41
N THR A 21 0.19 9.40 15.01
CA THR A 21 -1.03 10.12 15.39
C THR A 21 -2.01 10.33 14.25
N ALA A 22 -1.61 9.99 13.03
CA ALA A 22 -2.43 10.17 11.83
C ALA A 22 -3.69 9.29 11.87
N ASP A 23 -4.82 9.90 11.52
CA ASP A 23 -6.07 9.20 11.25
C ASP A 23 -6.11 8.86 9.76
N VAL A 24 -5.80 7.60 9.44
CA VAL A 24 -5.74 7.11 8.06
C VAL A 24 -7.07 7.29 7.34
N ASP A 25 -8.20 7.10 8.02
CA ASP A 25 -9.52 7.22 7.41
C ASP A 25 -9.81 8.69 7.06
N ALA A 26 -9.44 9.62 7.95
CA ALA A 26 -9.55 11.06 7.68
C ALA A 26 -8.62 11.54 6.55
N GLU A 27 -7.39 11.02 6.46
CA GLU A 27 -6.47 11.37 5.37
C GLU A 27 -6.97 10.83 4.02
N LEU A 28 -7.46 9.59 3.98
CA LEU A 28 -8.05 9.00 2.79
C LEU A 28 -9.26 9.80 2.29
N ALA A 29 -10.11 10.28 3.22
CA ALA A 29 -11.27 11.11 2.88
C ALA A 29 -10.90 12.49 2.31
N ARG A 30 -9.67 12.97 2.53
CA ARG A 30 -9.16 14.23 1.96
C ARG A 30 -8.57 14.04 0.56
N LEU A 31 -8.24 12.82 0.16
CA LEU A 31 -7.80 12.58 -1.19
C LEU A 31 -8.93 12.96 -2.15
N PRO A 32 -8.66 13.77 -3.19
CA PRO A 32 -9.66 14.06 -4.20
C PRO A 32 -10.12 12.71 -4.76
N GLY A 33 -11.43 12.41 -4.63
CA GLY A 33 -12.03 11.08 -4.81
C GLY A 33 -11.18 10.19 -5.71
N PHE A 34 -10.37 9.33 -5.07
CA PHE A 34 -9.17 8.81 -5.72
C PHE A 34 -9.56 7.85 -6.84
N SER A 35 -9.53 8.41 -8.04
CA SER A 35 -9.06 7.68 -9.17
C SER A 35 -8.25 8.64 -10.00
N ILE A 36 -6.94 8.42 -10.02
CA ILE A 36 -6.07 8.92 -11.10
C ILE A 36 -6.57 8.50 -12.50
N TRP A 37 -7.67 7.74 -12.60
CA TRP A 37 -8.39 7.33 -13.81
C TRP A 37 -9.93 7.47 -13.77
N GLY A 38 -10.51 8.24 -12.85
CA GLY A 38 -11.97 8.43 -12.72
C GLY A 38 -12.85 7.18 -12.51
N ARG A 39 -12.31 6.05 -12.02
CA ARG A 39 -13.06 4.83 -11.75
C ARG A 39 -13.43 4.68 -10.28
N ASP A 40 -14.74 4.73 -10.01
CA ASP A 40 -15.30 4.18 -8.77
C ASP A 40 -15.10 2.65 -8.81
N PRO A 41 -14.47 2.02 -7.82
CA PRO A 41 -14.30 0.57 -7.81
C PRO A 41 -15.62 -0.22 -7.87
N GLU A 42 -16.74 0.38 -7.48
CA GLU A 42 -18.10 -0.18 -7.64
C GLU A 42 -18.63 -0.05 -9.08
N THR A 43 -18.06 0.84 -9.91
CA THR A 43 -18.38 0.92 -11.36
C THR A 43 -17.65 -0.12 -12.21
N LEU A 44 -16.73 -0.90 -11.63
CA LEU A 44 -15.95 -1.91 -12.34
C LEU A 44 -16.65 -3.27 -12.47
N GLY A 45 -17.71 -3.53 -11.70
CA GLY A 45 -18.39 -4.82 -11.73
C GLY A 45 -19.30 -5.08 -10.53
N THR A 46 -19.72 -6.33 -10.39
CA THR A 46 -20.63 -6.82 -9.35
C THR A 46 -19.93 -7.18 -8.05
N GLY A 47 -18.62 -7.42 -8.10
CA GLY A 47 -17.86 -8.02 -7.00
C GLY A 47 -17.80 -9.54 -7.05
N ASP A 48 -18.49 -10.19 -7.99
CA ASP A 48 -18.45 -11.64 -8.24
C ASP A 48 -17.38 -12.04 -9.25
N GLU A 49 -16.59 -11.08 -9.74
CA GLU A 49 -15.47 -11.35 -10.63
C GLU A 49 -14.41 -12.22 -9.94
N GLY A 50 -13.67 -12.98 -10.75
CA GLY A 50 -12.48 -13.69 -10.28
C GLY A 50 -11.37 -12.72 -9.84
N TYR A 51 -10.42 -13.25 -9.09
CA TYR A 51 -9.17 -12.61 -8.71
C TYR A 51 -8.01 -13.56 -8.99
N ASP A 52 -6.82 -12.99 -9.19
CA ASP A 52 -5.60 -13.72 -9.49
C ASP A 52 -4.65 -13.64 -8.30
N LEU A 53 -4.56 -14.73 -7.53
CA LEU A 53 -3.69 -14.79 -6.34
C LEU A 53 -2.21 -14.64 -6.71
N ASP A 54 -1.79 -15.16 -7.86
CA ASP A 54 -0.41 -15.06 -8.34
C ASP A 54 -0.09 -13.61 -8.74
N GLY A 55 -1.09 -12.90 -9.28
CA GLY A 55 -1.00 -11.48 -9.62
C GLY A 55 -0.69 -10.55 -8.44
N TYR A 56 -0.80 -11.03 -7.20
CA TYR A 56 -0.47 -10.29 -5.97
C TYR A 56 0.86 -10.70 -5.33
N ASP A 57 1.70 -11.46 -6.03
CA ASP A 57 3.07 -11.77 -5.59
C ASP A 57 4.10 -10.84 -6.25
N VAL A 58 4.95 -10.23 -5.42
CA VAL A 58 6.01 -9.33 -5.87
C VAL A 58 7.13 -10.05 -6.61
N SER A 59 7.23 -11.38 -6.49
CA SER A 59 8.22 -12.20 -7.21
C SER A 59 8.12 -12.07 -8.74
N HIS A 60 6.95 -11.69 -9.25
CA HIS A 60 6.73 -11.38 -10.67
C HIS A 60 7.50 -10.14 -11.17
N PHE A 61 7.99 -9.29 -10.26
CA PHE A 61 8.74 -8.07 -10.59
C PHE A 61 10.26 -8.26 -10.55
N GLY A 62 10.74 -9.49 -10.29
CA GLY A 62 12.15 -9.85 -10.31
C GLY A 62 12.75 -10.12 -8.94
N GLU A 63 14.07 -10.34 -8.93
CA GLU A 63 14.83 -10.63 -7.70
C GLU A 63 15.33 -9.35 -7.04
N PRO A 64 15.35 -9.26 -5.70
CA PRO A 64 15.92 -8.11 -4.99
C PRO A 64 17.42 -7.94 -5.27
N GLU A 65 17.81 -6.78 -5.79
CA GLU A 65 19.23 -6.49 -6.10
C GLU A 65 19.99 -5.86 -4.93
N LEU A 66 19.29 -5.18 -4.01
CA LEU A 66 19.87 -4.40 -2.92
C LEU A 66 19.25 -4.75 -1.57
N LEU A 67 20.09 -4.84 -0.55
CA LEU A 67 19.66 -4.95 0.86
C LEU A 67 19.91 -3.62 1.57
N VAL A 68 18.87 -3.07 2.20
CA VAL A 68 18.94 -1.80 2.94
C VAL A 68 18.72 -2.06 4.43
N ILE A 69 19.62 -1.52 5.26
CA ILE A 69 19.48 -1.54 6.74
C ILE A 69 19.04 -0.16 7.19
N LEU A 70 17.90 -0.10 7.88
CA LEU A 70 17.32 1.15 8.39
C LEU A 70 17.48 1.26 9.90
N PRO A 71 17.61 2.47 10.47
CA PRO A 71 17.98 2.67 11.88
C PRO A 71 16.80 2.51 12.85
N ARG A 72 15.76 1.76 12.47
CA ARG A 72 14.52 1.59 13.24
C ARG A 72 14.09 0.12 13.26
N PRO A 73 13.61 -0.40 14.40
CA PRO A 73 13.15 -1.77 14.50
C PRO A 73 11.73 -1.98 13.92
N GLU A 74 10.92 -0.93 13.83
CA GLU A 74 9.55 -1.04 13.33
C GLU A 74 9.53 -1.06 11.79
N PRO A 75 9.06 -2.14 11.14
CA PRO A 75 9.29 -2.34 9.70
C PRO A 75 8.53 -1.33 8.82
N TRP A 76 7.36 -0.84 9.25
CA TRP A 76 6.60 0.20 8.55
C TRP A 76 7.35 1.53 8.43
N THR A 77 8.33 1.79 9.30
CA THR A 77 9.14 3.02 9.24
C THR A 77 10.04 3.09 8.01
N ALA A 78 10.15 1.99 7.24
CA ALA A 78 10.85 1.99 5.96
C ALA A 78 10.38 3.12 5.03
N PHE A 79 9.08 3.40 5.02
CA PHE A 79 8.50 4.45 4.18
C PHE A 79 8.83 5.86 4.64
N ALA A 80 9.42 6.06 5.83
CA ALA A 80 9.94 7.37 6.25
C ALA A 80 11.33 7.67 5.63
N TYR A 81 12.01 6.63 5.14
CA TYR A 81 13.33 6.73 4.52
C TYR A 81 13.27 6.54 3.00
N LEU A 82 12.26 5.79 2.53
CA LEU A 82 12.08 5.42 1.13
C LEU A 82 10.70 5.91 0.69
N ASN A 83 10.65 6.76 -0.34
CA ASN A 83 9.41 7.34 -0.86
C ASN A 83 9.05 6.72 -2.24
N PRO A 84 8.51 5.48 -2.29
CA PRO A 84 8.32 4.75 -3.54
C PRO A 84 7.30 5.38 -4.50
N TYR A 85 6.32 6.14 -3.99
CA TYR A 85 5.28 6.78 -4.79
C TYR A 85 5.41 8.31 -4.87
N GLY A 86 6.50 8.88 -4.33
CA GLY A 86 6.69 10.32 -4.17
C GLY A 86 6.60 11.14 -5.47
N VAL A 87 6.90 10.52 -6.61
CA VAL A 87 6.90 11.18 -7.92
C VAL A 87 5.47 11.36 -8.47
N TRP A 88 4.46 10.68 -7.92
CA TRP A 88 3.15 10.48 -8.58
C TRP A 88 1.93 10.98 -7.79
N GLY A 89 2.14 11.77 -6.74
CA GLY A 89 1.07 12.52 -6.06
C GLY A 89 0.33 11.78 -4.95
N THR A 90 0.62 10.50 -4.71
CA THR A 90 0.23 9.84 -3.44
C THR A 90 1.14 10.36 -2.34
N PRO A 91 0.62 11.03 -1.28
CA PRO A 91 1.47 11.53 -0.21
C PRO A 91 2.21 10.36 0.44
N GLY A 92 3.55 10.32 0.34
CA GLY A 92 4.37 9.25 0.93
C GLY A 92 4.13 9.10 2.44
N ASP A 93 3.73 10.19 3.09
CA ASP A 93 3.23 10.26 4.45
C ASP A 93 2.04 9.31 4.68
N LEU A 94 1.04 9.33 3.80
CA LEU A 94 -0.14 8.48 3.93
C LEU A 94 0.21 6.99 3.84
N LEU A 95 1.11 6.60 2.93
CA LEU A 95 1.60 5.22 2.86
C LEU A 95 2.30 4.82 4.17
N LEU A 96 3.10 5.70 4.77
CA LEU A 96 3.73 5.45 6.06
C LEU A 96 2.70 5.23 7.18
N ALA A 97 1.67 6.07 7.27
CA ALA A 97 0.60 5.93 8.26
C ALA A 97 -0.25 4.68 8.05
N ALA A 98 -0.58 4.36 6.79
CA ALA A 98 -1.32 3.16 6.43
C ALA A 98 -0.50 1.90 6.74
N ALA A 99 0.79 1.87 6.38
CA ALA A 99 1.69 0.77 6.71
C ALA A 99 1.83 0.55 8.21
N ARG A 100 1.82 1.61 9.03
CA ARG A 100 1.74 1.47 10.50
C ARG A 100 0.46 0.75 10.91
N ARG A 101 -0.70 1.21 10.43
CA ARG A 101 -2.01 0.59 10.71
C ARG A 101 -2.03 -0.87 10.27
N TRP A 102 -1.49 -1.19 9.10
CA TRP A 102 -1.41 -2.55 8.57
C TRP A 102 -0.48 -3.44 9.40
N HIS A 103 0.65 -2.90 9.86
CA HIS A 103 1.55 -3.61 10.75
C HIS A 103 0.87 -3.95 12.09
N GLU A 104 0.18 -2.99 12.70
CA GLU A 104 -0.53 -3.21 13.96
C GLU A 104 -1.63 -4.28 13.82
N ARG A 105 -2.46 -4.20 12.78
CA ARG A 105 -3.57 -5.13 12.56
C ARG A 105 -3.08 -6.51 12.07
N TYR A 106 -2.35 -6.52 10.97
CA TYR A 106 -2.07 -7.72 10.19
C TYR A 106 -0.63 -8.24 10.37
N GLY A 107 0.21 -7.48 11.06
CA GLY A 107 1.64 -7.78 11.15
C GLY A 107 2.39 -7.49 9.87
N ALA A 108 1.79 -6.73 8.95
CA ALA A 108 2.36 -6.40 7.65
C ALA A 108 3.77 -5.83 7.80
N ALA A 109 4.72 -6.37 7.04
CA ALA A 109 6.10 -5.89 7.00
C ALA A 109 6.55 -5.76 5.54
N PRO A 110 6.99 -4.57 5.09
CA PRO A 110 7.51 -4.40 3.73
C PRO A 110 8.74 -5.27 3.49
N THR A 111 8.84 -5.86 2.31
CA THR A 111 9.92 -6.77 1.91
C THR A 111 10.74 -6.24 0.74
N THR A 112 10.09 -5.68 -0.26
CA THR A 112 10.70 -5.21 -1.51
C THR A 112 10.06 -3.90 -1.90
N ILE A 113 10.87 -2.97 -2.43
CA ILE A 113 10.43 -1.65 -2.85
C ILE A 113 11.05 -1.39 -4.22
N GLY A 114 10.22 -1.22 -5.24
CA GLY A 114 10.62 -0.98 -6.63
C GLY A 114 9.43 -0.54 -7.47
N LEU A 115 9.18 -1.21 -8.59
CA LEU A 115 7.96 -1.01 -9.38
C LEU A 115 6.68 -1.35 -8.59
N ALA A 116 6.78 -2.31 -7.68
CA ALA A 116 5.75 -2.64 -6.72
C ALA A 116 6.35 -2.71 -5.31
N ILE A 117 5.48 -2.65 -4.29
CA ILE A 117 5.84 -2.80 -2.89
C ILE A 117 5.36 -4.15 -2.41
N GLY A 118 6.29 -5.02 -2.03
CA GLY A 118 5.99 -6.31 -1.41
C GLY A 118 5.78 -6.18 0.10
N PHE A 119 4.86 -6.96 0.65
CA PHE A 119 4.66 -7.14 2.09
C PHE A 119 4.57 -8.62 2.45
N THR A 120 5.06 -8.97 3.63
CA THR A 120 4.69 -10.21 4.34
C THR A 120 3.59 -9.93 5.34
N VAL A 121 2.64 -10.85 5.48
CA VAL A 121 1.38 -10.62 6.19
C VAL A 121 1.02 -11.87 7.01
N PRO A 122 1.49 -11.98 8.25
CA PRO A 122 1.28 -13.17 9.06
C PRO A 122 -0.17 -13.32 9.57
N ARG A 123 -0.97 -12.26 9.53
CA ARG A 123 -2.37 -12.27 9.96
C ARG A 123 -3.25 -11.67 8.87
N PRO A 124 -3.80 -12.48 7.93
CA PRO A 124 -4.75 -11.96 6.95
C PRO A 124 -5.99 -11.37 7.65
N PRO A 125 -6.79 -10.53 6.97
CA PRO A 125 -8.00 -9.95 7.52
C PRO A 125 -8.96 -11.02 8.06
N ALA A 126 -9.62 -10.73 9.19
CA ALA A 126 -10.41 -11.73 9.90
C ALA A 126 -11.79 -12.03 9.27
N GLY A 127 -12.18 -11.28 8.23
CA GLY A 127 -13.45 -11.45 7.53
C GLY A 127 -13.69 -10.36 6.49
N LEU A 128 -14.79 -10.49 5.74
CA LEU A 128 -15.04 -9.66 4.56
C LEU A 128 -15.05 -8.15 4.85
N ALA A 129 -15.70 -7.70 5.93
CA ALA A 129 -15.72 -6.28 6.29
C ALA A 129 -14.34 -5.72 6.70
N ASP A 130 -13.44 -6.58 7.17
CA ASP A 130 -12.04 -6.22 7.45
C ASP A 130 -11.25 -6.08 6.15
N ALA A 131 -11.42 -7.06 5.26
CA ALA A 131 -10.78 -7.11 3.97
C ALA A 131 -11.27 -6.01 3.01
N GLU A 132 -12.55 -5.66 3.00
CA GLU A 132 -13.10 -4.58 2.17
C GLU A 132 -12.51 -3.23 2.55
N ARG A 133 -12.37 -2.96 3.85
CA ARG A 133 -11.68 -1.75 4.30
C ARG A 133 -10.22 -1.75 3.87
N LEU A 134 -9.51 -2.87 4.04
CA LEU A 134 -8.11 -2.98 3.60
C LEU A 134 -7.97 -2.78 2.09
N ALA A 135 -8.88 -3.36 1.30
CA ALA A 135 -8.91 -3.22 -0.15
C ALA A 135 -9.10 -1.76 -0.57
N VAL A 136 -9.98 -1.01 0.10
CA VAL A 136 -10.15 0.43 -0.12
C VAL A 136 -8.86 1.19 0.19
N GLU A 137 -8.17 0.88 1.29
CA GLU A 137 -6.88 1.50 1.62
C GLU A 137 -5.82 1.21 0.54
N HIS A 138 -5.69 -0.05 0.11
CA HIS A 138 -4.76 -0.44 -0.95
C HIS A 138 -5.06 0.26 -2.28
N VAL A 139 -6.32 0.30 -2.71
CA VAL A 139 -6.72 0.92 -3.98
C VAL A 139 -6.56 2.45 -3.94
N ALA A 140 -6.77 3.08 -2.78
CA ALA A 140 -6.55 4.52 -2.64
C ALA A 140 -5.06 4.91 -2.67
N ILE A 141 -4.18 4.01 -2.23
CA ILE A 141 -2.72 4.27 -2.13
C ILE A 141 -1.98 3.78 -3.39
N ALA A 142 -2.41 2.66 -3.96
CA ALA A 142 -1.81 1.95 -5.07
C ALA A 142 -2.91 1.42 -6.00
N GLY A 143 -3.49 2.32 -6.79
CA GLY A 143 -4.75 2.14 -7.50
C GLY A 143 -4.74 1.11 -8.63
N LEU A 144 -3.57 0.64 -9.05
CA LEU A 144 -3.45 -0.47 -10.01
C LEU A 144 -3.37 -1.84 -9.36
N THR A 145 -3.25 -1.92 -8.03
CA THR A 145 -3.07 -3.17 -7.29
C THR A 145 -4.18 -4.17 -7.56
N ALA A 146 -5.45 -3.76 -7.48
CA ALA A 146 -6.55 -4.71 -7.45
C ALA A 146 -6.65 -5.54 -8.75
N GLY A 147 -6.44 -4.92 -9.92
CA GLY A 147 -6.63 -5.57 -11.23
C GLY A 147 -8.06 -6.04 -11.54
N THR A 148 -8.98 -5.89 -10.58
CA THR A 148 -10.39 -6.29 -10.59
C THR A 148 -11.20 -5.32 -9.71
N THR A 149 -12.46 -5.63 -9.39
CA THR A 149 -13.27 -4.82 -8.45
C THR A 149 -12.69 -4.84 -7.03
N THR A 150 -12.86 -3.77 -6.26
CA THR A 150 -12.39 -3.73 -4.84
C THR A 150 -13.00 -4.86 -4.02
N ARG A 151 -14.25 -5.24 -4.27
CA ARG A 151 -14.91 -6.34 -3.57
C ARG A 151 -14.32 -7.70 -3.93
N ALA A 152 -14.01 -7.96 -5.21
CA ALA A 152 -13.33 -9.19 -5.59
C ALA A 152 -11.90 -9.24 -5.01
N TYR A 153 -11.18 -8.12 -5.01
CA TYR A 153 -9.86 -8.02 -4.38
C TYR A 153 -9.92 -8.23 -2.86
N ALA A 154 -10.95 -7.73 -2.18
CA ALA A 154 -11.17 -7.99 -0.75
C ALA A 154 -11.30 -9.49 -0.45
N ARG A 155 -11.89 -10.28 -1.35
CA ARG A 155 -11.93 -11.74 -1.19
C ARG A 155 -10.55 -12.36 -1.31
N ALA A 156 -9.73 -11.91 -2.27
CA ALA A 156 -8.34 -12.35 -2.39
C ALA A 156 -7.54 -12.07 -1.11
N LEU A 157 -7.71 -10.89 -0.51
CA LEU A 157 -6.99 -10.50 0.71
C LEU A 157 -7.22 -11.44 1.91
N LEU A 158 -8.33 -12.20 1.94
CA LEU A 158 -8.59 -13.20 2.97
C LEU A 158 -7.68 -14.44 2.84
N GLU A 159 -7.13 -14.68 1.66
CA GLU A 159 -6.32 -15.86 1.33
C GLU A 159 -4.82 -15.54 1.28
N LEU A 160 -4.46 -14.26 1.12
CA LEU A 160 -3.10 -13.82 0.93
C LEU A 160 -2.31 -13.67 2.24
N ASP A 161 -1.13 -14.30 2.28
CA ASP A 161 -0.10 -14.08 3.32
C ASP A 161 1.01 -13.12 2.86
N ARG A 162 0.89 -12.61 1.62
CA ARG A 162 1.75 -11.61 1.01
C ARG A 162 0.92 -10.62 0.21
N TRP A 163 1.34 -9.37 0.19
CA TRP A 163 0.74 -8.35 -0.67
C TRP A 163 1.77 -7.82 -1.65
N CYS A 164 1.31 -7.50 -2.84
CA CYS A 164 2.02 -6.71 -3.83
C CYS A 164 1.18 -5.47 -4.12
N LEU A 165 1.68 -4.29 -3.74
CA LEU A 165 1.02 -3.02 -4.03
C LEU A 165 1.66 -2.37 -5.25
N TYR A 166 0.87 -2.12 -6.27
CA TYR A 166 1.33 -1.60 -7.54
C TYR A 166 0.66 -0.26 -7.89
N GLU A 167 1.49 0.70 -8.26
CA GLU A 167 1.10 1.98 -8.84
C GLU A 167 2.01 2.26 -10.04
N ARG A 168 1.55 3.02 -11.04
CA ARG A 168 2.44 3.34 -12.17
C ARG A 168 3.61 4.22 -11.71
N PRO A 169 4.82 3.95 -12.23
CA PRO A 169 5.96 4.83 -12.09
C PRO A 169 5.89 6.00 -13.08
#